data_AF-A0A3R6WV30-F1
#
_entry.id   AF-A0A3R6WV30-F1
#
_cell.length_a   1.000
_cell.length_b   1.000
_cell.length_c   1.000
_cell.angle_alpha   90.00
_cell.angle_beta   90.00
_cell.angle_gamma   90.00
#
_symmetry.space_group_name_H-M   'P 1'
#
loop_
_entity.id
_entity.type
_entity.pdbx_description
1 polymer ?
#
loop_
_entity_poly.entity_id
_entity_poly.type
_entity_poly.pdbx_seq_one_letter_code
_entity_poly.pdbx_strand_id
1 'polypeptide(L)'
;MDLLQPKVSATAAPLFKRVSYDLSDDQFTFNEANDPFAHVLVQTVAASVEPFGAHLSRANFVMLMEGVAEGVADAVDAMIGTKTFNQLGAMQLDKEVRVLAACFGDKCHHSPRHDHTFAPLRQTALVLNVDSPEDVVEIFGRPTKGVEWKLSKQRVVDLMHLRVDFSTAAVAAVKF
;
A
#
# COMPACT_ATOMS: atom_id res chain seq x y z
N MET A 1 -0.41 6.28 20.46
CA MET A 1 1.04 5.95 20.54
C MET A 1 1.14 4.47 20.26
N ASP A 2 1.23 4.09 18.98
CA ASP A 2 1.30 2.69 18.59
C ASP A 2 2.70 2.15 18.83
N LEU A 3 2.81 1.25 19.81
CA LEU A 3 4.06 0.68 20.31
C LEU A 3 4.89 -0.01 19.21
N LEU A 4 4.25 -0.44 18.11
CA LEU A 4 4.84 -1.25 17.05
C LEU A 4 5.27 -0.42 15.84
N GLN A 5 4.77 0.80 15.70
CA GLN A 5 5.00 1.66 14.53
C GLN A 5 6.50 1.91 14.26
N PRO A 6 7.36 2.20 15.27
CA PRO A 6 8.78 2.43 15.02
C PRO A 6 9.50 1.21 14.44
N LYS A 7 9.17 0.00 14.93
CA LYS A 7 9.79 -1.25 14.50
C LYS A 7 9.31 -1.65 13.10
N VAL A 8 8.03 -1.46 12.81
CA VAL A 8 7.45 -1.73 11.50
C VAL A 8 8.06 -0.80 10.45
N SER A 9 8.13 0.50 10.72
CA SER A 9 8.77 1.46 9.82
C SER A 9 10.25 1.15 9.60
N ALA A 10 10.99 0.79 10.66
CA ALA A 10 12.39 0.40 10.54
C ALA A 10 12.61 -0.87 9.70
N THR A 11 11.61 -1.75 9.63
CA THR A 11 11.64 -2.97 8.81
C THR A 11 11.26 -2.68 7.36
N ALA A 12 10.19 -1.91 7.14
CA ALA A 12 9.67 -1.62 5.80
C ALA A 12 10.54 -0.63 5.03
N ALA A 13 11.11 0.39 5.69
CA ALA A 13 11.79 1.48 5.01
C ALA A 13 13.04 1.08 4.22
N PRO A 14 13.95 0.23 4.74
CA PRO A 14 15.11 -0.21 3.98
C PRO A 14 14.74 -1.04 2.74
N LEU A 15 13.64 -1.81 2.82
CA LEU A 15 13.15 -2.62 1.70
C LEU A 15 12.54 -1.70 0.64
N PHE A 16 11.57 -0.88 1.02
CA PHE A 16 10.85 0.00 0.09
C PHE A 16 11.77 1.02 -0.58
N LYS A 17 12.77 1.55 0.14
CA LYS A 17 13.74 2.52 -0.41
C LYS A 17 14.50 1.97 -1.63
N ARG A 18 14.77 0.66 -1.68
CA ARG A 18 15.55 0.01 -2.77
C ARG A 18 14.73 -0.26 -4.03
N VAL A 19 13.41 -0.19 -3.95
CA VAL A 19 12.50 -0.51 -5.05
C VAL A 19 12.36 0.71 -5.98
N SER A 20 12.50 0.50 -7.29
CA SER A 20 12.07 1.47 -8.30
C SER A 20 10.64 1.18 -8.72
N TYR A 21 9.87 2.24 -8.98
CA TYR A 21 8.57 2.15 -9.66
C TYR A 21 8.56 2.92 -10.99
N ASP A 22 9.72 3.37 -11.45
CA ASP A 22 9.94 3.63 -12.86
C ASP A 22 10.59 2.37 -13.43
N LEU A 23 9.75 1.55 -14.08
CA LEU A 23 10.09 0.19 -14.51
C LEU A 23 10.11 0.08 -16.03
N SER A 24 11.07 -0.67 -16.57
CA SER A 24 10.96 -1.23 -17.93
C SER A 24 10.13 -2.51 -17.95
N ASP A 25 9.69 -2.95 -19.13
CA ASP A 25 9.01 -4.24 -19.30
C ASP A 25 9.83 -5.41 -18.72
N ASP A 26 11.13 -5.48 -19.03
CA ASP A 26 12.02 -6.52 -18.51
C ASP A 26 12.08 -6.54 -16.98
N GLN A 27 12.13 -5.36 -16.35
CA GLN A 27 12.14 -5.24 -14.88
C GLN A 27 10.78 -5.65 -14.29
N PHE A 28 9.69 -5.23 -14.92
CA PHE A 28 8.35 -5.62 -14.49
C PHE A 28 8.16 -7.14 -14.56
N THR A 29 8.51 -7.77 -15.70
CA THR A 29 8.48 -9.23 -15.86
C THR A 29 9.39 -9.94 -14.86
N PHE A 30 10.60 -9.42 -14.61
CA PHE A 30 11.48 -10.00 -13.60
C PHE A 30 10.85 -9.97 -12.20
N ASN A 31 10.21 -8.85 -11.83
CA ASN A 31 9.51 -8.68 -10.56
C ASN A 31 8.28 -9.57 -10.44
N GLU A 32 7.72 -10.09 -11.55
CA GLU A 32 6.61 -11.03 -11.47
C GLU A 32 6.99 -12.33 -10.77
N ALA A 33 8.20 -12.83 -11.07
CA ALA A 33 8.79 -14.00 -10.44
C ALA A 33 9.54 -13.67 -9.15
N ASN A 34 10.09 -12.46 -9.03
CA ASN A 34 10.97 -12.04 -7.93
C ASN A 34 10.46 -10.73 -7.32
N ASP A 35 9.33 -10.81 -6.60
CA ASP A 35 8.74 -9.64 -5.96
C ASP A 35 9.77 -8.94 -5.04
N PRO A 36 10.11 -7.66 -5.29
CA PRO A 36 11.25 -7.02 -4.65
C PRO A 36 10.94 -6.52 -3.23
N PHE A 37 9.66 -6.57 -2.81
CA PHE A 37 9.20 -5.86 -1.62
C PHE A 37 8.18 -6.62 -0.76
N ALA A 38 6.96 -6.81 -1.27
CA ALA A 38 5.82 -7.20 -0.43
C ALA A 38 6.02 -8.55 0.24
N HIS A 39 6.51 -9.55 -0.50
CA HIS A 39 6.77 -10.90 0.04
C HIS A 39 7.84 -10.88 1.12
N VAL A 40 8.95 -10.16 0.89
CA VAL A 40 10.03 -10.03 1.86
C VAL A 40 9.54 -9.31 3.12
N LEU A 41 8.73 -8.26 2.96
CA LEU A 41 8.16 -7.53 4.09
C LEU A 41 7.24 -8.41 4.92
N VAL A 42 6.29 -9.12 4.32
CA VAL A 42 5.35 -9.96 5.08
C VAL A 42 6.07 -11.11 5.79
N GLN A 43 7.09 -11.72 5.16
CA GLN A 43 7.90 -12.75 5.80
C GLN A 43 8.67 -12.19 7.00
N THR A 44 9.31 -11.04 6.84
CA THR A 44 10.08 -10.40 7.92
C THR A 44 9.19 -10.00 9.09
N VAL A 45 8.02 -9.42 8.80
CA VAL A 45 7.04 -9.05 9.83
C VAL A 45 6.50 -10.29 10.52
N ALA A 46 6.11 -11.33 9.77
CA ALA A 46 5.61 -12.58 10.34
C ALA A 46 6.63 -13.23 11.29
N ALA A 47 7.90 -13.35 10.87
CA ALA A 47 8.97 -13.89 11.71
C ALA A 47 9.20 -13.07 12.99
N SER A 48 8.94 -11.76 12.95
CA SER A 48 9.07 -10.90 14.13
C SER A 48 7.92 -11.05 15.14
N VAL A 49 6.77 -11.56 14.71
CA VAL A 49 5.55 -11.69 15.51
C VAL A 49 5.29 -13.14 15.94
N GLU A 50 5.76 -14.12 15.17
CA GLU A 50 5.60 -15.56 15.43
C GLU A 50 5.96 -16.00 16.86
N PRO A 51 7.03 -15.49 17.50
CA PRO A 51 7.35 -15.86 18.89
C PRO A 51 6.26 -15.53 19.91
N PHE A 52 5.39 -14.54 19.64
CA PHE A 52 4.30 -14.19 20.54
C PHE A 52 3.12 -15.18 20.44
N GLY A 53 3.02 -15.96 19.36
CA GLY A 53 1.90 -16.88 19.12
C GLY A 53 1.76 -17.97 20.19
N ALA A 54 2.87 -18.40 20.80
CA ALA A 54 2.87 -19.38 21.89
C ALA A 54 2.51 -18.80 23.26
N HIS A 55 2.52 -17.47 23.40
CA HIS A 55 2.37 -16.77 24.68
C HIS A 55 1.10 -15.92 24.77
N LEU A 56 0.37 -15.76 23.67
CA LEU A 56 -0.86 -15.00 23.60
C LEU A 56 -2.06 -15.91 23.35
N SER A 57 -3.22 -15.52 23.88
CA SER A 57 -4.48 -16.09 23.43
C SER A 57 -4.69 -15.77 21.95
N ARG A 58 -5.48 -16.58 21.24
CA ARG A 58 -5.82 -16.32 19.83
C ARG A 58 -6.36 -14.90 19.61
N ALA A 59 -7.24 -14.44 20.50
CA ALA A 59 -7.82 -13.09 20.41
C ALA A 59 -6.76 -11.99 20.56
N ASN A 60 -5.83 -12.14 21.51
CA ASN A 60 -4.75 -11.17 21.71
C ASN A 60 -3.75 -11.19 20.55
N PHE A 61 -3.47 -12.35 19.98
CA PHE A 61 -2.61 -12.48 18.80
C PHE A 61 -3.23 -11.81 17.57
N VAL A 62 -4.53 -11.98 17.34
CA VAL A 62 -5.25 -11.28 16.26
C VAL A 62 -5.18 -9.76 16.46
N MET A 63 -5.44 -9.26 17.68
CA MET A 63 -5.34 -7.83 17.98
C MET A 63 -3.93 -7.29 17.74
N LEU A 64 -2.89 -8.05 18.10
CA LEU A 64 -1.50 -7.72 17.81
C LEU A 64 -1.28 -7.62 16.29
N MET A 65 -1.72 -8.62 15.54
CA MET A 65 -1.59 -8.66 14.07
C MET A 65 -2.34 -7.50 13.38
N GLU A 66 -3.51 -7.10 13.88
CA GLU A 66 -4.23 -5.93 13.38
C GLU A 66 -3.43 -4.64 13.58
N GLY A 67 -2.84 -4.43 14.77
CA GLY A 67 -1.99 -3.26 15.02
C GLY A 67 -0.71 -3.26 14.18
N VAL A 68 -0.13 -4.43 13.92
CA VAL A 68 0.99 -4.58 13.00
C VAL A 68 0.57 -4.24 11.56
N ALA A 69 -0.59 -4.72 11.12
CA ALA A 69 -1.11 -4.43 9.78
C ALA A 69 -1.34 -2.93 9.57
N GLU A 70 -1.88 -2.24 10.57
CA GLU A 70 -2.06 -0.78 10.58
C GLU A 70 -0.71 -0.06 10.48
N GLY A 71 0.26 -0.44 11.32
CA GLY A 71 1.60 0.13 11.22
C GLY A 71 2.29 -0.11 9.87
N VAL A 72 2.04 -1.26 9.23
CA VAL A 72 2.58 -1.56 7.88
C VAL A 72 1.90 -0.69 6.84
N ALA A 73 0.57 -0.60 6.89
CA ALA A 73 -0.20 0.18 5.93
C ALA A 73 0.22 1.66 5.96
N ASP A 74 0.33 2.24 7.16
CA ASP A 74 0.75 3.63 7.35
C ASP A 74 2.19 3.87 6.91
N ALA A 75 3.10 2.96 7.26
CA ALA A 75 4.51 3.09 6.86
C ALA A 75 4.66 3.06 5.34
N VAL A 76 3.98 2.15 4.66
CA VAL A 76 4.02 2.05 3.19
C VAL A 76 3.39 3.28 2.55
N ASP A 77 2.21 3.73 3.00
CA ASP A 77 1.56 4.92 2.43
C ASP A 77 2.43 6.18 2.54
N ALA A 78 3.07 6.37 3.70
CA ALA A 78 3.98 7.48 3.92
C ALA A 78 5.19 7.45 2.97
N MET A 79 5.70 6.26 2.65
CA MET A 79 6.86 6.11 1.76
C MET A 79 6.52 6.22 0.27
N ILE A 80 5.28 5.92 -0.14
CA ILE A 80 4.84 6.07 -1.55
C ILE A 80 5.12 7.49 -2.06
N GLY A 81 4.91 8.52 -1.23
CA GLY A 81 5.17 9.92 -1.60
C GLY A 81 6.64 10.25 -1.91
N THR A 82 7.57 9.33 -1.63
CA THR A 82 9.00 9.49 -1.90
C THR A 82 9.44 8.86 -3.22
N LYS A 83 8.49 8.31 -4.00
CA LYS A 83 8.73 7.58 -5.25
C LYS A 83 8.12 8.29 -6.43
N THR A 84 8.61 7.95 -7.61
CA THR A 84 8.00 8.25 -8.90
C THR A 84 7.51 6.97 -9.54
N PHE A 85 6.43 7.05 -10.31
CA PHE A 85 5.76 5.91 -10.91
C PHE A 85 5.58 6.14 -12.40
N ASN A 86 5.83 5.11 -13.20
CA ASN A 86 5.19 4.96 -14.50
C ASN A 86 4.03 3.96 -14.37
N GLN A 87 3.30 3.66 -15.46
CA GLN A 87 2.15 2.74 -15.39
C GLN A 87 2.54 1.34 -14.88
N LEU A 88 3.68 0.79 -15.32
CA LEU A 88 4.16 -0.51 -14.85
C LEU A 88 4.47 -0.50 -13.36
N GLY A 89 5.06 0.59 -12.86
CA GLY A 89 5.26 0.80 -11.42
C GLY A 89 3.97 0.89 -10.63
N ALA A 90 2.95 1.57 -11.15
CA ALA A 90 1.64 1.64 -10.53
C ALA A 90 0.98 0.25 -10.45
N MET A 91 1.10 -0.55 -11.51
CA MET A 91 0.63 -1.94 -11.53
C MET A 91 1.40 -2.83 -10.55
N GLN A 92 2.71 -2.65 -10.44
CA GLN A 92 3.56 -3.36 -9.48
C GLN A 92 3.12 -3.04 -8.04
N LEU A 93 2.92 -1.76 -7.71
CA LEU A 93 2.44 -1.36 -6.39
C LEU A 93 1.05 -1.95 -6.09
N ASP A 94 0.14 -1.95 -7.06
CA ASP A 94 -1.20 -2.55 -6.89
C ASP A 94 -1.12 -4.06 -6.59
N LYS A 95 -0.23 -4.80 -7.28
CA LYS A 95 0.07 -6.20 -6.96
C LYS A 95 0.61 -6.35 -5.53
N GLU A 96 1.57 -5.53 -5.14
CA GLU A 96 2.16 -5.54 -3.80
C GLU A 96 1.13 -5.25 -2.71
N VAL A 97 0.26 -4.25 -2.90
CA VAL A 97 -0.84 -3.94 -1.97
C VAL A 97 -1.79 -5.12 -1.83
N ARG A 98 -2.09 -5.85 -2.91
CA ARG A 98 -2.89 -7.08 -2.84
C ARG A 98 -2.19 -8.18 -2.02
N VAL A 99 -0.88 -8.36 -2.19
CA VAL A 99 -0.07 -9.33 -1.41
C VAL A 99 -0.08 -8.98 0.07
N LEU A 100 0.18 -7.72 0.41
CA LEU A 100 0.13 -7.23 1.80
C LEU A 100 -1.25 -7.48 2.41
N ALA A 101 -2.32 -7.02 1.74
CA ALA A 101 -3.68 -7.19 2.22
C ALA A 101 -4.05 -8.68 2.39
N ALA A 102 -3.75 -9.54 1.43
CA ALA A 102 -4.05 -10.97 1.53
C ALA A 102 -3.35 -11.62 2.75
N CYS A 103 -2.04 -11.38 2.91
CA CYS A 103 -1.27 -11.97 4.00
C CYS A 103 -1.78 -11.55 5.38
N PHE A 104 -2.07 -10.26 5.58
CA PHE A 104 -2.61 -9.78 6.85
C PHE A 104 -4.08 -10.17 7.04
N GLY A 105 -4.87 -10.25 5.97
CA GLY A 105 -6.25 -10.72 6.01
C GLY A 105 -6.34 -12.15 6.53
N ASP A 106 -5.52 -13.06 6.00
CA ASP A 106 -5.48 -14.45 6.44
C ASP A 106 -5.04 -14.60 7.91
N LYS A 107 -4.07 -13.79 8.35
CA LYS A 107 -3.58 -13.79 9.74
C LYS A 107 -4.54 -13.13 10.73
N CYS A 108 -5.37 -12.18 10.28
CA CYS A 108 -6.38 -11.48 11.08
C CYS A 108 -7.79 -12.06 10.91
N HIS A 109 -7.94 -13.19 10.20
CA HIS A 109 -9.24 -13.81 9.89
C HIS A 109 -10.25 -12.87 9.20
N HIS A 110 -9.76 -11.95 8.35
CA HIS A 110 -10.59 -11.02 7.59
C HIS A 110 -11.58 -10.25 8.47
N SER A 111 -11.12 -9.75 9.63
CA SER A 111 -11.93 -8.90 10.49
C SER A 111 -12.44 -7.67 9.73
N PRO A 112 -13.60 -7.08 10.07
CA PRO A 112 -14.06 -5.86 9.41
C PRO A 112 -13.04 -4.71 9.45
N ARG A 113 -12.18 -4.69 10.47
CA ARG A 113 -11.08 -3.72 10.61
C ARG A 113 -10.05 -3.87 9.49
N HIS A 114 -9.80 -5.09 9.01
CA HIS A 114 -8.83 -5.37 7.95
C HIS A 114 -9.08 -4.54 6.68
N ASP A 115 -10.33 -4.47 6.23
CA ASP A 115 -10.65 -3.73 5.01
C ASP A 115 -10.47 -2.23 5.19
N HIS A 116 -10.78 -1.70 6.36
CA HIS A 116 -10.50 -0.32 6.71
C HIS A 116 -9.00 -0.02 6.75
N THR A 117 -8.19 -0.93 7.31
CA THR A 117 -6.73 -0.78 7.42
C THR A 117 -6.05 -0.64 6.06
N PHE A 118 -6.42 -1.46 5.07
CA PHE A 118 -5.79 -1.42 3.76
C PHE A 118 -6.51 -0.52 2.74
N ALA A 119 -7.65 0.09 3.09
CA ALA A 119 -8.39 0.97 2.18
C ALA A 119 -7.56 2.15 1.63
N PRO A 120 -6.79 2.90 2.44
CA PRO A 120 -5.97 4.00 1.92
C PRO A 120 -4.93 3.56 0.88
N LEU A 121 -4.27 2.41 1.10
CA LEU A 121 -3.31 1.85 0.15
C LEU A 121 -3.99 1.38 -1.14
N ARG A 122 -5.14 0.71 -1.04
CA ARG A 122 -5.92 0.27 -2.21
C ARG A 122 -6.40 1.47 -3.04
N GLN A 123 -6.87 2.52 -2.39
CA GLN A 123 -7.28 3.76 -3.06
C GLN A 123 -6.08 4.49 -3.68
N THR A 124 -4.91 4.46 -3.02
CA THR A 124 -3.66 5.01 -3.56
C THR A 124 -3.25 4.28 -4.84
N ALA A 125 -3.26 2.95 -4.81
CA ALA A 125 -3.01 2.12 -6.00
C ALA A 125 -4.02 2.42 -7.11
N LEU A 126 -5.31 2.59 -6.77
CA LEU A 126 -6.35 2.94 -7.75
C LEU A 126 -6.07 4.29 -8.42
N VAL A 127 -5.73 5.34 -7.64
CA VAL A 127 -5.37 6.66 -8.18
C VAL A 127 -4.13 6.58 -9.06
N LEU A 128 -3.10 5.82 -8.65
CA LEU A 128 -1.88 5.70 -9.44
C LEU A 128 -2.07 4.90 -10.73
N ASN A 129 -3.12 4.08 -10.86
CA ASN A 129 -3.38 3.25 -12.04
C ASN A 129 -4.38 3.87 -13.03
N VAL A 130 -4.87 5.10 -12.80
CA VAL A 130 -5.69 5.80 -13.80
C VAL A 130 -4.90 6.00 -15.09
N ASP A 131 -5.58 5.91 -16.24
CA ASP A 131 -4.95 6.06 -17.55
C ASP A 131 -4.61 7.53 -17.84
N SER A 132 -5.45 8.45 -17.38
CA SER A 132 -5.24 9.89 -17.45
C SER A 132 -5.67 10.60 -16.16
N PRO A 133 -5.18 11.83 -15.89
CA PRO A 133 -5.60 12.60 -14.72
C PRO A 133 -7.12 12.85 -14.63
N GLU A 134 -7.84 12.93 -15.75
CA GLU A 134 -9.29 13.18 -15.75
C GLU A 134 -10.09 11.98 -15.23
N ASP A 135 -9.63 10.76 -15.48
CA ASP A 135 -10.30 9.52 -15.06
C ASP A 135 -10.38 9.39 -13.53
N VAL A 136 -9.56 10.13 -12.78
CA VAL A 136 -9.62 10.17 -11.31
C VAL A 136 -10.99 10.63 -10.79
N VAL A 137 -11.70 11.46 -11.57
CA VAL A 137 -13.04 11.97 -11.21
C VAL A 137 -14.07 10.85 -11.15
N GLU A 138 -13.87 9.79 -11.94
CA GLU A 138 -14.77 8.64 -11.94
C GLU A 138 -14.66 7.82 -10.65
N ILE A 139 -13.50 7.83 -9.99
CA ILE A 139 -13.23 7.00 -8.81
C ILE A 139 -13.25 7.80 -7.50
N PHE A 140 -12.93 9.10 -7.54
CA PHE A 140 -12.80 9.93 -6.34
C PHE A 140 -14.10 9.97 -5.53
N GLY A 141 -13.99 9.72 -4.22
CA GLY A 141 -15.13 9.72 -3.31
C GLY A 141 -16.01 8.46 -3.37
N ARG A 142 -15.75 7.52 -4.28
CA ARG A 142 -16.55 6.28 -4.37
C ARG A 142 -16.04 5.21 -3.38
N PRO A 143 -16.95 4.42 -2.78
CA PRO A 143 -16.55 3.30 -1.95
C PRO A 143 -15.73 2.27 -2.72
N THR A 144 -14.67 1.75 -2.11
CA THR A 144 -13.82 0.69 -2.66
C THR A 144 -13.94 -0.55 -1.78
N LYS A 145 -14.36 -1.69 -2.32
CA LYS A 145 -14.61 -2.94 -1.56
C LYS A 145 -15.49 -2.73 -0.32
N GLY A 146 -16.55 -1.92 -0.43
CA GLY A 146 -17.47 -1.64 0.69
C GLY A 146 -16.91 -0.70 1.76
N VAL A 147 -15.72 -0.14 1.57
CA VAL A 147 -15.15 0.90 2.45
C VAL A 147 -15.23 2.25 1.77
N GLU A 148 -15.79 3.23 2.48
CA GLU A 148 -15.85 4.64 2.05
C GLU A 148 -14.47 5.19 1.68
N TRP A 149 -14.46 6.15 0.75
CA TRP A 149 -13.23 6.83 0.33
C TRP A 149 -12.51 7.50 1.52
N LYS A 150 -11.19 7.33 1.60
CA LYS A 150 -10.34 7.77 2.74
C LYS A 150 -9.34 8.86 2.35
N LEU A 151 -8.92 8.92 1.08
CA LEU A 151 -7.92 9.89 0.66
C LEU A 151 -8.50 11.31 0.57
N SER A 152 -7.77 12.29 1.09
CA SER A 152 -8.13 13.70 0.87
C SER A 152 -7.93 14.08 -0.60
N LYS A 153 -8.65 15.10 -1.07
CA LYS A 153 -8.44 15.65 -2.42
C LYS A 153 -6.97 16.04 -2.66
N GLN A 154 -6.32 16.66 -1.67
CA GLN A 154 -4.91 17.04 -1.77
C GLN A 154 -4.02 15.80 -1.97
N ARG A 155 -4.22 14.74 -1.18
CA ARG A 155 -3.44 13.50 -1.32
C ARG A 155 -3.62 12.88 -2.71
N VAL A 156 -4.82 12.92 -3.27
CA VAL A 156 -5.08 12.43 -4.64
C VAL A 156 -4.32 13.24 -5.68
N VAL A 157 -4.30 14.57 -5.55
CA VAL A 157 -3.51 15.46 -6.42
C VAL A 157 -2.01 15.15 -6.27
N ASP A 158 -1.51 15.01 -5.03
CA ASP A 158 -0.11 14.69 -4.78
C ASP A 158 0.29 13.35 -5.42
N LEU A 159 -0.58 12.33 -5.33
CA LEU A 159 -0.36 11.02 -5.96
C LEU A 159 -0.31 11.10 -7.49
N MET A 160 -1.19 11.89 -8.12
CA MET A 160 -1.14 12.10 -9.57
C MET A 160 0.17 12.77 -10.00
N HIS A 161 0.76 13.64 -9.18
CA HIS A 161 2.08 14.23 -9.46
C HIS A 161 3.25 13.23 -9.34
N LEU A 162 3.03 12.05 -8.74
CA LEU A 162 4.06 11.01 -8.71
C LEU A 162 4.14 10.24 -10.03
N ARG A 163 3.13 10.35 -10.92
CA ARG A 163 3.14 9.73 -12.25
C ARG A 163 4.00 10.54 -13.21
N VAL A 164 5.09 9.94 -13.69
CA VAL A 164 6.10 10.60 -14.55
C VAL A 164 5.54 11.02 -15.91
N ASP A 165 4.49 10.34 -16.36
CA ASP A 165 3.79 10.58 -17.62
C ASP A 165 2.64 11.59 -17.48
N PHE A 166 2.32 12.04 -16.27
CA PHE A 166 1.31 13.08 -16.03
C PHE A 166 1.97 14.45 -15.90
N SER A 167 1.61 15.37 -16.80
CA SER A 167 2.08 16.75 -16.70
C SER A 167 1.39 17.52 -15.56
N THR A 168 2.12 18.42 -14.90
CA THR A 168 1.55 19.31 -13.86
C THR A 168 0.35 20.11 -14.37
N ALA A 169 0.37 20.54 -15.63
CA ALA A 169 -0.74 21.26 -16.24
C ALA A 169 -2.00 20.38 -16.40
N ALA A 170 -1.84 19.11 -16.80
CA ALA A 170 -2.96 18.18 -16.91
C ALA A 170 -3.57 17.87 -15.55
N VAL A 171 -2.73 17.63 -14.53
CA VAL A 171 -3.20 17.39 -13.14
C VAL A 171 -3.94 18.62 -12.59
N ALA A 172 -3.44 19.84 -12.85
CA ALA A 172 -4.08 21.07 -12.41
C ALA A 172 -5.42 21.37 -13.13
N ALA A 173 -5.63 20.81 -14.33
CA ALA A 173 -6.86 20.99 -15.10
C ALA A 173 -8.03 20.12 -14.60
N VAL A 174 -7.75 19.10 -13.78
CA VAL A 174 -8.75 18.15 -13.27
C VAL A 174 -9.81 18.87 -12.41
N LYS A 175 -11.08 18.60 -12.71
CA LYS A 175 -12.24 19.15 -12.00
C LYS A 175 -12.94 18.03 -11.22
N PHE A 176 -12.60 17.94 -9.95
CA PHE A 176 -13.25 17.08 -8.97
C PHE A 176 -14.70 17.49 -8.70
#